data_AF-A0A7Z8VH83-F1
#
_entry.id   AF-A0A7Z8VH83-F1
#
_cell.length_a   1.000
_cell.length_b   1.000
_cell.length_c   1.000
_cell.angle_alpha   90.00
_cell.angle_beta   90.00
_cell.angle_gamma   90.00
#
_symmetry.space_group_name_H-M   'P 1'
#
loop_
_entity.id
_entity.type
_entity.pdbx_description
1 polymer ?
#
loop_
_entity_poly.entity_id
_entity_poly.type
_entity_poly.pdbx_seq_one_letter_code
_entity_poly.pdbx_strand_id
1 'polypeptide(L)'
;CEFKGYVSFQSMTDSKTLSKFSLRHSSFDKSLDISDNTFNCIPDLTNTKLTNQVSLDRMEISDNYPPKGDFDKSDGERLCRLKELAETNKSYQQALDFHVIEMQANRERLPSEFYKKLDYAFYKIAIYGQSITLPLKNLGYLTLLFTYIYASMSIVQHTPGHWYDWIDRFLIGFLYSLSQLFPFVSAGRNSAADSLNQLFPCETIPDWFYFFSIFQGVLSFVLLFLIGLGFRNRFRL
;
A
#
# COMPACT_ATOMS: atom_id res chain seq x y z
N CYS A 1 -28.02 -2.84 25.66
CA CYS A 1 -27.91 -3.83 26.76
C CYS A 1 -26.93 -3.33 27.80
N GLU A 2 -27.10 -3.68 29.08
CA GLU A 2 -26.20 -3.27 30.16
C GLU A 2 -25.52 -4.50 30.76
N PHE A 3 -24.19 -4.53 30.72
CA PHE A 3 -23.38 -5.61 31.25
C PHE A 3 -22.56 -5.12 32.45
N LYS A 4 -22.97 -5.56 33.64
CA LYS A 4 -22.32 -5.22 34.92
C LYS A 4 -21.09 -6.07 35.25
N GLY A 5 -20.97 -7.21 34.57
CA GLY A 5 -19.90 -8.20 34.74
C GLY A 5 -18.81 -8.10 33.68
N TYR A 6 -17.78 -8.94 33.83
CA TYR A 6 -16.83 -9.20 32.76
C TYR A 6 -17.54 -9.92 31.61
N VAL A 7 -17.31 -9.47 30.38
CA VAL A 7 -17.89 -10.08 29.19
C VAL A 7 -16.75 -10.56 28.30
N SER A 8 -16.69 -11.87 28.08
CA SER A 8 -15.72 -12.49 27.17
C SER A 8 -16.45 -13.26 26.08
N PHE A 9 -16.08 -12.94 24.84
CA PHE A 9 -16.44 -13.61 23.60
C PHE A 9 -15.19 -14.26 23.00
N GLN A 10 -14.24 -14.74 23.80
CA GLN A 10 -12.99 -15.31 23.30
C GLN A 10 -13.23 -16.66 22.59
N SER A 11 -12.50 -16.91 21.49
CA SER A 11 -12.44 -18.21 20.80
C SER A 11 -13.80 -18.80 20.41
N MET A 12 -14.69 -18.01 19.81
CA MET A 12 -16.00 -18.48 19.35
C MET A 12 -15.84 -19.44 18.15
N THR A 13 -16.43 -20.64 18.26
CA THR A 13 -16.34 -21.72 17.25
C THR A 13 -16.92 -21.33 15.89
N ASP A 14 -18.01 -20.57 15.88
CA ASP A 14 -18.77 -20.22 14.66
C ASP A 14 -18.57 -18.75 14.23
N SER A 15 -17.52 -18.09 14.71
CA SER A 15 -17.23 -16.68 14.37
C SER A 15 -17.13 -16.41 12.87
N LYS A 16 -16.67 -17.41 12.10
CA LYS A 16 -16.52 -17.36 10.63
C LYS A 16 -17.83 -17.50 9.85
N THR A 17 -18.90 -18.01 10.46
CA THR A 17 -20.21 -18.16 9.82
C THR A 17 -21.20 -17.06 10.21
N LEU A 18 -20.83 -16.22 11.20
CA LEU A 18 -21.65 -15.07 11.63
C LEU A 18 -21.83 -14.05 10.51
N SER A 19 -23.09 -13.77 10.18
CA SER A 19 -23.47 -12.73 9.21
C SER A 19 -23.50 -11.33 9.81
N LYS A 20 -23.74 -11.22 11.12
CA LYS A 20 -23.78 -9.94 11.85
C LYS A 20 -23.44 -10.14 13.32
N PHE A 21 -22.55 -9.29 13.83
CA PHE A 21 -22.25 -9.19 15.25
C PHE A 21 -22.37 -7.73 15.66
N SER A 22 -23.29 -7.41 16.57
CA SER A 22 -23.55 -6.02 16.97
C SER A 22 -23.76 -5.92 18.48
N LEU A 23 -22.97 -5.07 19.10
CA LEU A 23 -23.11 -4.65 20.50
C LEU A 23 -23.48 -3.16 20.58
N ARG A 24 -23.96 -2.57 19.48
CA ARG A 24 -24.33 -1.17 19.38
C ARG A 24 -25.27 -0.75 20.52
N HIS A 25 -25.04 0.43 21.10
CA HIS A 25 -25.79 0.94 22.26
C HIS A 25 -25.71 0.06 23.52
N SER A 26 -24.67 -0.77 23.65
CA SER A 26 -24.41 -1.52 24.89
C SER A 26 -23.48 -0.74 25.82
N SER A 27 -23.70 -0.90 27.12
CA SER A 27 -22.86 -0.36 28.18
C SER A 27 -22.14 -1.50 28.89
N PHE A 28 -20.82 -1.37 29.03
CA PHE A 28 -19.97 -2.30 29.75
C PHE A 28 -19.30 -1.58 30.93
N ASP A 29 -19.62 -2.05 32.14
CA ASP A 29 -19.05 -1.50 33.37
C ASP A 29 -17.66 -2.08 33.66
N LYS A 30 -17.40 -3.31 33.20
CA LYS A 30 -16.10 -3.99 33.30
C LYS A 30 -15.45 -4.17 31.93
N SER A 31 -14.37 -4.95 31.85
CA SER A 31 -13.66 -5.22 30.60
C SER A 31 -14.48 -6.09 29.64
N LEU A 32 -14.24 -5.86 28.36
CA LEU A 32 -14.81 -6.60 27.23
C LEU A 32 -13.66 -7.28 26.49
N ASP A 33 -13.79 -8.58 26.23
CA ASP A 33 -12.79 -9.36 25.53
C ASP A 33 -13.41 -10.04 24.30
N ILE A 34 -12.89 -9.73 23.12
CA ILE A 34 -13.31 -10.31 21.83
C ILE A 34 -12.09 -10.95 21.12
N SER A 35 -11.07 -11.29 21.89
CA SER A 35 -9.80 -11.82 21.36
C SER A 35 -9.98 -13.19 20.69
N ASP A 36 -9.02 -13.57 19.84
CA ASP A 36 -8.94 -14.90 19.22
C ASP A 36 -10.15 -15.29 18.34
N ASN A 37 -10.70 -14.33 17.60
CA ASN A 37 -11.83 -14.56 16.70
C ASN A 37 -11.53 -14.09 15.28
N THR A 38 -12.02 -14.86 14.30
CA THR A 38 -12.05 -14.44 12.90
C THR A 38 -13.49 -14.21 12.48
N PHE A 39 -13.88 -12.96 12.27
CA PHE A 39 -15.26 -12.62 11.90
C PHE A 39 -15.42 -12.53 10.38
N ASN A 40 -16.50 -13.11 9.85
CA ASN A 40 -16.92 -12.90 8.46
C ASN A 40 -17.93 -11.74 8.30
N CYS A 41 -17.97 -10.87 9.31
CA CYS A 41 -18.71 -9.61 9.32
C CYS A 41 -17.90 -8.59 10.14
N ILE A 42 -18.17 -7.29 9.97
CA ILE A 42 -17.53 -6.28 10.80
C ILE A 42 -18.28 -6.16 12.14
N PRO A 43 -17.64 -6.43 13.29
CA PRO A 43 -18.23 -6.23 14.61
C PRO A 43 -18.68 -4.78 14.82
N ASP A 44 -19.96 -4.59 15.11
CA ASP A 44 -20.52 -3.27 15.37
C ASP A 44 -20.41 -2.91 16.86
N LEU A 45 -19.35 -2.17 17.19
CA LEU A 45 -19.11 -1.58 18.52
C LEU A 45 -19.46 -0.08 18.56
N THR A 46 -20.19 0.43 17.56
CA THR A 46 -20.55 1.87 17.52
C THR A 46 -21.46 2.23 18.70
N ASN A 47 -21.37 3.47 19.18
CA ASN A 47 -22.19 3.97 20.30
C ASN A 47 -22.17 3.07 21.55
N THR A 48 -21.06 2.38 21.82
CA THR A 48 -20.86 1.59 23.04
C THR A 48 -20.24 2.44 24.14
N LYS A 49 -20.74 2.29 25.37
CA LYS A 49 -20.12 2.89 26.56
C LYS A 49 -19.16 1.86 27.16
N LEU A 50 -17.87 2.16 27.09
CA LEU A 50 -16.79 1.32 27.60
C LEU A 50 -16.10 2.07 28.73
N THR A 51 -16.23 1.58 29.95
CA THR A 51 -15.61 2.21 31.13
C THR A 51 -14.17 1.72 31.36
N ASN A 52 -13.92 0.45 31.02
CA ASN A 52 -12.65 -0.24 31.24
C ASN A 52 -12.04 -0.72 29.91
N GLN A 53 -10.89 -1.40 30.00
CA GLN A 53 -10.13 -1.92 28.85
C GLN A 53 -10.96 -2.88 27.98
N VAL A 54 -10.73 -2.80 26.67
CA VAL A 54 -11.28 -3.73 25.68
C VAL A 54 -10.12 -4.51 25.08
N SER A 55 -10.18 -5.84 25.07
CA SER A 55 -9.19 -6.65 24.36
C SER A 55 -9.72 -7.05 22.99
N LEU A 56 -8.94 -6.74 21.96
CA LEU A 56 -9.17 -7.13 20.57
C LEU A 56 -8.03 -8.02 20.07
N ASP A 57 -7.25 -8.62 20.96
CA ASP A 57 -6.02 -9.32 20.58
C ASP A 57 -6.30 -10.47 19.61
N ARG A 58 -5.51 -10.56 18.53
CA ARG A 58 -5.68 -11.57 17.47
C ARG A 58 -7.12 -11.64 16.90
N MET A 59 -7.89 -10.54 17.00
CA MET A 59 -9.16 -10.42 16.30
C MET A 59 -8.91 -10.02 14.85
N GLU A 60 -9.38 -10.85 13.93
CA GLU A 60 -9.21 -10.67 12.50
C GLU A 60 -10.56 -10.59 11.78
N ILE A 61 -10.61 -9.80 10.71
CA ILE A 61 -11.73 -9.82 9.76
C ILE A 61 -11.30 -10.77 8.64
N SER A 62 -12.18 -11.72 8.31
CA SER A 62 -11.96 -12.71 7.25
C SER A 62 -11.63 -12.06 5.91
N ASP A 63 -10.61 -12.57 5.21
CA ASP A 63 -10.24 -12.15 3.84
C ASP A 63 -11.39 -12.26 2.83
N ASN A 64 -12.37 -13.12 3.12
CA ASN A 64 -13.56 -13.31 2.28
C ASN A 64 -14.61 -12.19 2.46
N TYR A 65 -14.36 -11.23 3.34
CA TYR A 65 -15.23 -10.08 3.55
C TYR A 65 -14.79 -8.88 2.69
N PRO A 66 -15.73 -8.22 1.96
CA PRO A 66 -17.16 -8.46 1.92
C PRO A 66 -17.56 -9.62 0.98
N PRO A 67 -18.45 -10.55 1.39
CA PRO A 67 -18.79 -11.75 0.63
C PRO A 67 -19.49 -11.49 -0.71
N LYS A 68 -19.99 -10.27 -0.95
CA LYS A 68 -20.60 -9.84 -2.21
C LYS A 68 -19.86 -8.69 -2.89
N GLY A 69 -18.67 -8.33 -2.40
CA GLY A 69 -17.90 -7.19 -2.90
C GLY A 69 -18.42 -5.81 -2.47
N ASP A 70 -19.69 -5.71 -2.08
CA ASP A 70 -20.35 -4.46 -1.68
C ASP A 70 -20.26 -4.27 -0.15
N PHE A 71 -19.76 -3.10 0.27
CA PHE A 71 -19.69 -2.74 1.68
C PHE A 71 -20.98 -2.03 2.11
N ASP A 72 -21.46 -2.30 3.32
CA ASP A 72 -22.60 -1.55 3.85
C ASP A 72 -22.20 -0.08 4.11
N LYS A 73 -23.16 0.82 3.93
CA LYS A 73 -23.01 2.26 4.25
C LYS A 73 -22.69 2.47 5.74
N SER A 74 -22.96 1.50 6.61
CA SER A 74 -22.60 1.58 8.02
C SER A 74 -21.22 0.99 8.36
N ASP A 75 -20.59 0.24 7.45
CA ASP A 75 -19.33 -0.47 7.75
C ASP A 75 -18.14 0.46 7.96
N GLY A 76 -18.09 1.59 7.24
CA GLY A 76 -17.05 2.61 7.46
C GLY A 76 -17.04 3.16 8.89
N GLU A 77 -18.21 3.40 9.50
CA GLU A 77 -18.30 3.89 10.88
C GLU A 77 -17.90 2.81 11.89
N ARG A 78 -18.29 1.54 11.63
CA ARG A 78 -17.91 0.40 12.46
C ARG A 78 -16.39 0.19 12.45
N LEU A 79 -15.76 0.25 11.28
CA LEU A 79 -14.31 0.11 11.12
C LEU A 79 -13.55 1.27 11.74
N CYS A 80 -14.04 2.51 11.60
CA CYS A 80 -13.45 3.66 12.28
C CYS A 80 -13.42 3.44 13.80
N ARG A 81 -14.53 2.93 14.38
CA ARG A 81 -14.58 2.62 15.81
C ARG A 81 -13.63 1.49 16.21
N LEU A 82 -13.53 0.43 15.42
CA LEU A 82 -12.59 -0.68 15.68
C LEU A 82 -11.13 -0.20 15.61
N LYS A 83 -10.80 0.68 14.66
CA LYS A 83 -9.50 1.33 14.53
C LYS A 83 -9.17 2.15 15.78
N GLU A 84 -10.08 2.99 16.27
CA GLU A 84 -9.89 3.77 17.51
C GLU A 84 -9.61 2.87 18.73
N LEU A 85 -10.32 1.74 18.84
CA LEU A 85 -10.11 0.78 19.92
C LEU A 85 -8.76 0.08 19.80
N ALA A 86 -8.34 -0.30 18.58
CA ALA A 86 -7.02 -0.88 18.33
C ALA A 86 -5.88 0.11 18.64
N GLU A 87 -6.04 1.39 18.28
CA GLU A 87 -5.08 2.45 18.63
C GLU A 87 -5.00 2.66 20.15
N THR A 88 -6.13 2.65 20.85
CA THR A 88 -6.19 2.75 22.32
C THR A 88 -5.44 1.58 22.98
N ASN A 89 -5.53 0.39 22.38
CA ASN A 89 -4.84 -0.82 22.84
C ASN A 89 -3.36 -0.88 22.44
N LYS A 90 -2.85 0.12 21.70
CA LYS A 90 -1.50 0.15 21.13
C LYS A 90 -1.20 -0.99 20.16
N SER A 91 -2.24 -1.61 19.59
CA SER A 91 -2.13 -2.66 18.57
C SER A 91 -2.03 -2.01 17.19
N TYR A 92 -0.85 -1.48 16.86
CA TYR A 92 -0.64 -0.68 15.65
C TYR A 92 -0.93 -1.44 14.34
N GLN A 93 -0.50 -2.70 14.26
CA GLN A 93 -0.72 -3.54 13.06
C GLN A 93 -2.22 -3.73 12.81
N GLN A 94 -2.98 -4.03 13.86
CA GLN A 94 -4.43 -4.21 13.79
C GLN A 94 -5.16 -2.91 13.41
N ALA A 95 -4.70 -1.76 13.92
CA ALA A 95 -5.23 -0.46 13.53
C ALA A 95 -5.00 -0.17 12.03
N LEU A 96 -3.82 -0.54 11.50
CA LEU A 96 -3.54 -0.44 10.06
C LEU A 96 -4.43 -1.36 9.23
N ASP A 97 -4.64 -2.60 9.66
CA ASP A 97 -5.52 -3.55 8.97
C ASP A 97 -6.96 -3.00 8.88
N PHE A 98 -7.50 -2.51 10.00
CA PHE A 98 -8.82 -1.88 10.01
C PHE A 98 -8.88 -0.63 9.14
N HIS A 99 -7.80 0.15 9.08
CA HIS A 99 -7.72 1.32 8.21
C HIS A 99 -7.75 0.96 6.72
N VAL A 100 -7.06 -0.12 6.33
CA VAL A 100 -7.09 -0.60 4.93
C VAL A 100 -8.50 -1.03 4.54
N ILE A 101 -9.20 -1.77 5.40
CA ILE A 101 -10.58 -2.20 5.15
C ILE A 101 -11.52 -0.98 5.14
N GLU A 102 -11.30 0.01 6.01
CA GLU A 102 -12.06 1.26 6.05
C GLU A 102 -11.94 2.04 4.73
N MET A 103 -10.72 2.15 4.19
CA MET A 103 -10.48 2.81 2.90
C MET A 103 -11.17 2.07 1.74
N GLN A 104 -11.12 0.74 1.75
CA GLN A 104 -11.85 -0.06 0.75
C GLN A 104 -13.37 0.13 0.84
N ALA A 105 -13.92 0.17 2.05
CA ALA A 105 -15.35 0.41 2.27
C ALA A 105 -15.78 1.83 1.86
N ASN A 106 -14.90 2.82 2.05
CA ASN A 106 -15.17 4.20 1.65
C ASN A 106 -14.98 4.45 0.15
N ARG A 107 -14.24 3.58 -0.56
CA ARG A 107 -14.00 3.68 -2.01
C ARG A 107 -15.30 3.79 -2.81
N GLU A 108 -16.30 2.99 -2.45
CA GLU A 108 -17.58 2.93 -3.17
C GLU A 108 -18.41 4.21 -2.99
N ARG A 109 -18.13 4.99 -1.94
CA ARG A 109 -18.79 6.26 -1.64
C ARG A 109 -18.20 7.45 -2.39
N LEU A 110 -17.08 7.28 -3.08
CA LEU A 110 -16.47 8.38 -3.84
C LEU A 110 -17.37 8.82 -5.01
N PRO A 111 -17.54 10.14 -5.20
CA PRO A 111 -18.55 10.67 -6.12
C PRO A 111 -18.19 10.52 -7.60
N SER A 112 -16.92 10.27 -7.93
CA SER A 112 -16.46 10.17 -9.32
C SER A 112 -15.57 8.95 -9.55
N GLU A 113 -15.81 8.32 -10.69
CA GLU A 113 -15.06 7.15 -11.18
C GLU A 113 -13.56 7.41 -11.35
N PHE A 114 -13.17 8.67 -11.60
CA PHE A 114 -11.75 9.03 -11.67
C PHE A 114 -11.06 8.85 -10.31
N TYR A 115 -11.68 9.33 -9.23
CA TYR A 115 -11.12 9.17 -7.90
C TYR A 115 -11.12 7.70 -7.45
N LYS A 116 -12.15 6.92 -7.83
CA LYS A 116 -12.16 5.47 -7.58
C LYS A 116 -11.00 4.76 -8.27
N LYS A 117 -10.66 5.14 -9.50
CA LYS A 117 -9.50 4.58 -10.23
C LYS A 117 -8.17 4.98 -9.59
N LEU A 118 -8.03 6.23 -9.14
CA LEU A 118 -6.84 6.67 -8.42
C LEU A 118 -6.66 5.93 -7.10
N ASP A 119 -7.73 5.78 -6.33
CA ASP A 119 -7.75 5.04 -5.07
C ASP A 119 -7.40 3.55 -5.28
N TYR A 120 -7.96 2.93 -6.33
CA TYR A 120 -7.60 1.57 -6.71
C TYR A 120 -6.14 1.44 -7.17
N ALA A 121 -5.61 2.41 -7.90
CA ALA A 121 -4.19 2.44 -8.26
C ALA A 121 -3.32 2.55 -7.01
N PHE A 122 -3.69 3.39 -6.05
CA PHE A 122 -2.99 3.51 -4.77
C PHE A 122 -3.01 2.20 -3.96
N TYR A 123 -4.15 1.51 -3.92
CA TYR A 123 -4.26 0.17 -3.34
C TYR A 123 -3.32 -0.83 -4.02
N LYS A 124 -3.31 -0.90 -5.36
CA LYS A 124 -2.42 -1.81 -6.11
C LYS A 124 -0.94 -1.49 -5.97
N ILE A 125 -0.59 -0.21 -5.84
CA ILE A 125 0.81 0.21 -5.81
C ILE A 125 1.41 0.04 -4.41
N ALA A 126 0.65 0.35 -3.35
CA ALA A 126 1.19 0.43 -1.99
C ALA A 126 0.32 -0.18 -0.87
N ILE A 127 -0.85 -0.78 -1.16
CA ILE A 127 -1.81 -1.28 -0.15
C ILE A 127 -2.06 -0.21 0.92
N TYR A 128 -2.43 0.99 0.48
CA TYR A 128 -2.61 2.17 1.36
C TYR A 128 -1.42 2.51 2.27
N GLY A 129 -0.19 2.13 1.89
CA GLY A 129 1.00 2.37 2.69
C GLY A 129 1.17 1.41 3.87
N GLN A 130 0.40 0.32 3.95
CA GLN A 130 0.62 -0.77 4.90
C GLN A 130 1.88 -1.57 4.54
N SER A 131 2.11 -1.79 3.24
CA SER A 131 3.21 -2.63 2.74
C SER A 131 4.34 -1.79 2.13
N ILE A 132 5.57 -2.03 2.58
CA ILE A 132 6.79 -1.41 2.02
C ILE A 132 7.34 -2.24 0.85
N THR A 133 7.08 -3.56 0.86
CA THR A 133 7.63 -4.50 -0.12
C THR A 133 7.01 -4.35 -1.51
N LEU A 134 5.72 -4.00 -1.59
CA LEU A 134 5.02 -3.83 -2.85
C LEU A 134 5.52 -2.63 -3.67
N PRO A 135 5.62 -1.40 -3.11
CA PRO A 135 6.17 -0.29 -3.86
C PRO A 135 7.66 -0.50 -4.20
N LEU A 136 8.41 -1.25 -3.37
CA LEU A 136 9.79 -1.64 -3.69
C LEU A 136 9.88 -2.58 -4.90
N LYS A 137 9.00 -3.58 -5.00
CA LYS A 137 8.91 -4.47 -6.18
C LYS A 137 8.51 -3.69 -7.44
N ASN A 138 7.54 -2.77 -7.31
CA ASN A 138 7.09 -1.91 -8.40
C ASN A 138 8.21 -0.98 -8.89
N LEU A 139 9.00 -0.42 -7.97
CA LEU A 139 10.18 0.39 -8.29
C LEU A 139 11.20 -0.44 -9.08
N GLY A 140 11.52 -1.65 -8.63
CA GLY A 140 12.43 -2.54 -9.33
C GLY A 140 11.95 -2.92 -10.73
N TYR A 141 10.67 -3.25 -10.89
CA TYR A 141 10.06 -3.56 -12.19
C TYR A 141 10.15 -2.36 -13.14
N LEU A 142 9.83 -1.17 -12.65
CA LEU A 142 9.92 0.07 -13.42
C LEU A 142 11.36 0.33 -13.88
N THR A 143 12.35 0.21 -12.98
CA THR A 143 13.76 0.38 -13.33
C THR A 143 14.19 -0.55 -14.45
N LEU A 144 13.82 -1.84 -14.37
CA LEU A 144 14.14 -2.84 -15.40
C LEU A 144 13.43 -2.57 -16.73
N LEU A 145 12.16 -2.16 -16.69
CA LEU A 145 11.39 -1.81 -17.88
C LEU A 145 12.02 -0.63 -18.63
N PHE A 146 12.38 0.45 -17.93
CA PHE A 146 13.04 1.60 -18.54
C PHE A 146 14.47 1.27 -19.00
N THR A 147 15.19 0.43 -18.26
CA THR A 147 16.51 -0.09 -18.70
C THR A 147 16.41 -0.76 -20.06
N TYR A 148 15.40 -1.62 -20.24
CA TYR A 148 15.17 -2.31 -21.51
C TYR A 148 14.82 -1.33 -22.64
N ILE A 149 14.01 -0.30 -22.37
CA ILE A 149 13.67 0.74 -23.35
C ILE A 149 14.93 1.51 -23.77
N TYR A 150 15.77 1.93 -22.83
CA TYR A 150 17.00 2.66 -23.14
C TYR A 150 18.03 1.80 -23.87
N ALA A 151 18.20 0.54 -23.46
CA ALA A 151 19.09 -0.40 -24.15
C ALA A 151 18.63 -0.66 -25.60
N SER A 152 17.32 -0.84 -25.82
CA SER A 152 16.77 -1.07 -27.17
C SER A 152 16.88 0.16 -28.07
N MET A 153 16.63 1.37 -27.56
CA MET A 153 16.83 2.61 -28.31
C MET A 153 18.30 2.81 -28.71
N SER A 154 19.23 2.49 -27.82
CA SER A 154 20.67 2.58 -28.09
C SER A 154 21.12 1.60 -29.20
N ILE A 155 20.49 0.42 -29.28
CA ILE A 155 20.77 -0.60 -30.31
C ILE A 155 20.24 -0.20 -31.69
N VAL A 156 19.09 0.47 -31.75
CA VAL A 156 18.52 0.96 -33.02
C VAL A 156 19.44 2.00 -33.67
N GLN A 157 20.12 2.81 -32.86
CA GLN A 157 21.06 3.83 -33.33
C GLN A 157 22.46 3.28 -33.62
N HIS A 158 22.89 2.25 -32.90
CA HIS A 158 24.16 1.57 -33.14
C HIS A 158 23.98 0.05 -33.12
N THR A 159 23.99 -0.57 -34.30
CA THR A 159 23.94 -2.02 -34.45
C THR A 159 25.13 -2.68 -33.73
N PRO A 160 24.91 -3.51 -32.70
CA PRO A 160 25.99 -4.18 -31.99
C PRO A 160 26.70 -5.19 -32.91
N GLY A 161 28.02 -5.21 -32.85
CA GLY A 161 28.85 -6.15 -33.62
C GLY A 161 28.94 -7.52 -32.96
N HIS A 162 28.79 -7.57 -31.63
CA HIS A 162 28.87 -8.80 -30.84
C HIS A 162 27.77 -8.92 -29.78
N TRP A 163 27.49 -10.13 -29.31
CA TRP A 163 26.45 -10.40 -28.32
C TRP A 163 26.74 -9.84 -26.92
N TYR A 164 28.02 -9.64 -26.57
CA TYR A 164 28.42 -9.08 -25.28
C TYR A 164 28.19 -7.56 -25.18
N ASP A 165 28.18 -6.84 -26.30
CA ASP A 165 27.84 -5.41 -26.36
C ASP A 165 26.43 -5.14 -25.83
N TRP A 166 25.54 -6.13 -25.92
CA TRP A 166 24.19 -6.05 -25.39
C TRP A 166 24.18 -5.99 -23.86
N ILE A 167 25.06 -6.75 -23.20
CA ILE A 167 25.15 -6.80 -21.74
C ILE A 167 25.72 -5.49 -21.21
N ASP A 168 26.75 -4.95 -21.86
CA ASP A 168 27.35 -3.68 -21.47
C ASP A 168 26.36 -2.52 -21.61
N ARG A 169 25.62 -2.47 -22.74
CA ARG A 169 24.57 -1.46 -22.95
C ARG A 169 23.39 -1.61 -22.00
N PHE A 170 23.03 -2.83 -21.64
CA PHE A 170 22.01 -3.08 -20.62
C PHE A 170 22.48 -2.57 -19.25
N LEU A 171 23.74 -2.79 -18.88
CA LEU A 171 24.31 -2.33 -17.61
C LEU A 171 24.42 -0.80 -17.55
N ILE A 172 24.82 -0.14 -18.64
CA ILE A 172 24.85 1.32 -18.74
C ILE A 172 23.42 1.89 -18.71
N GLY A 173 22.47 1.29 -19.43
CA GLY A 173 21.05 1.66 -19.37
C GLY A 173 20.44 1.47 -17.98
N PHE A 174 20.88 0.45 -17.25
CA PHE A 174 20.49 0.21 -15.87
C PHE A 174 21.04 1.29 -14.95
N LEU A 175 22.30 1.65 -15.11
CA LEU A 175 22.94 2.72 -14.35
C LEU A 175 22.29 4.08 -14.60
N TYR A 176 21.91 4.37 -15.85
CA TYR A 176 21.13 5.55 -16.21
C TYR A 176 19.74 5.53 -15.53
N SER A 177 19.01 4.42 -15.64
CA SER A 177 17.71 4.25 -15.00
C SER A 177 17.79 4.38 -13.46
N LEU A 178 18.84 3.83 -12.85
CA LEU A 178 19.12 3.95 -11.42
C LEU A 178 19.42 5.40 -11.01
N SER A 179 20.10 6.14 -11.87
CA SER A 179 20.39 7.55 -11.67
C SER A 179 19.12 8.41 -11.69
N GLN A 180 18.15 8.06 -12.53
CA GLN A 180 16.83 8.71 -12.57
C GLN A 180 15.93 8.38 -11.36
N LEU A 181 16.19 7.28 -10.64
CA LEU A 181 15.51 7.00 -9.37
C LEU A 181 15.91 8.00 -8.28
N PHE A 182 17.17 8.45 -8.29
CA PHE A 182 17.74 9.31 -7.25
C PHE A 182 18.35 10.61 -7.83
N PRO A 183 17.55 11.48 -8.48
CA PRO A 183 18.07 12.67 -9.15
C PRO A 183 18.69 13.69 -8.18
N PHE A 184 18.36 13.60 -6.89
CA PHE A 184 18.91 14.45 -5.83
C PHE A 184 20.32 14.03 -5.39
N VAL A 185 20.72 12.77 -5.60
CA VAL A 185 22.05 12.28 -5.23
C VAL A 185 23.07 12.77 -6.25
N SER A 186 24.15 13.42 -5.79
CA SER A 186 25.20 13.96 -6.65
C SER A 186 25.84 12.88 -7.54
N ALA A 187 26.10 11.70 -6.97
CA ALA A 187 26.59 10.54 -7.72
C ALA A 187 25.63 10.11 -8.84
N GLY A 188 24.32 10.18 -8.61
CA GLY A 188 23.30 9.89 -9.62
C GLY A 188 23.34 10.90 -10.77
N ARG A 189 23.47 12.19 -10.49
CA ARG A 189 23.54 13.23 -11.54
C ARG A 189 24.76 13.09 -12.44
N ASN A 190 25.94 12.85 -11.85
CA ASN A 190 27.16 12.64 -12.61
C ASN A 190 27.07 11.35 -13.43
N SER A 191 26.59 10.26 -12.80
CA SER A 191 26.39 8.98 -13.47
C SER A 191 25.36 9.05 -14.60
N ALA A 192 24.31 9.86 -14.50
CA ALA A 192 23.34 10.06 -15.56
C ALA A 192 23.97 10.72 -16.80
N ALA A 193 24.78 11.76 -16.60
CA ALA A 193 25.48 12.45 -17.68
C ALA A 193 26.51 11.52 -18.34
N ASP A 194 27.29 10.80 -17.54
CA ASP A 194 28.29 9.86 -18.05
C ASP A 194 27.65 8.68 -18.80
N SER A 195 26.58 8.10 -18.25
CA SER A 195 25.86 6.99 -18.89
C SER A 195 25.20 7.43 -20.20
N LEU A 196 24.65 8.65 -20.25
CA LEU A 196 24.02 9.21 -21.44
C LEU A 196 25.06 9.45 -22.56
N ASN A 197 26.23 9.97 -22.21
CA ASN A 197 27.34 10.14 -23.17
C ASN A 197 27.87 8.79 -23.69
N GLN A 198 27.86 7.74 -22.86
CA GLN A 198 28.23 6.39 -23.28
C GLN A 198 27.16 5.71 -24.14
N LEU A 199 25.87 6.00 -23.88
CA LEU A 199 24.74 5.47 -24.65
C LEU A 199 24.62 6.12 -26.04
N PHE A 200 24.96 7.42 -26.16
CA PHE A 200 24.88 8.20 -27.39
C PHE A 200 26.15 9.05 -27.63
N PRO A 201 27.27 8.43 -28.07
CA PRO A 201 28.55 9.14 -28.18
C PRO A 201 28.61 10.20 -29.30
N CYS A 202 27.79 10.09 -30.37
CA CYS A 202 27.92 10.93 -31.57
C CYS A 202 26.60 11.34 -32.24
N GLU A 203 25.44 11.16 -31.61
CA GLU A 203 24.14 11.38 -32.26
C GLU A 203 23.27 12.41 -31.52
N THR A 204 22.45 13.14 -32.27
CA THR A 204 21.39 13.98 -31.71
C THR A 204 20.42 13.11 -30.94
N ILE A 205 20.42 13.23 -29.61
CA ILE A 205 19.54 12.48 -28.72
C ILE A 205 18.08 12.77 -29.11
N PRO A 206 17.25 11.75 -29.40
CA PRO A 206 15.86 11.96 -29.73
C PRO A 206 15.08 12.63 -28.59
N ASP A 207 14.24 13.63 -28.88
CA ASP A 207 13.43 14.33 -27.86
C ASP A 207 12.55 13.38 -27.03
N TRP A 208 12.11 12.27 -27.65
CA TRP A 208 11.36 11.21 -26.98
C TRP A 208 12.13 10.55 -25.83
N PHE A 209 13.45 10.46 -25.91
CA PHE A 209 14.28 9.92 -24.82
C PHE A 209 14.18 10.78 -23.57
N TYR A 210 14.26 12.11 -23.72
CA TYR A 210 14.09 13.04 -22.60
C TYR A 210 12.69 12.96 -21.99
N PHE A 211 11.66 12.82 -22.83
CA PHE A 211 10.30 12.60 -22.34
C PHE A 211 10.18 11.34 -21.47
N PHE A 212 10.71 10.20 -21.94
CA PHE A 212 10.72 8.97 -21.15
C PHE A 212 11.53 9.11 -19.85
N SER A 213 12.66 9.81 -19.90
CA SER A 213 13.49 10.07 -18.71
C SER A 213 12.78 10.92 -17.66
N ILE A 214 12.10 11.99 -18.06
CA ILE A 214 11.32 12.84 -17.15
C ILE A 214 10.15 12.04 -16.57
N PHE A 215 9.43 11.30 -17.43
CA PHE A 215 8.31 10.48 -17.01
C PHE A 215 8.73 9.40 -16.01
N GLN A 216 9.87 8.73 -16.27
CA GLN A 216 10.46 7.78 -15.33
C GLN A 216 10.77 8.48 -13.99
N GLY A 217 11.48 9.61 -14.01
CA GLY A 217 11.88 10.33 -12.79
C GLY A 217 10.69 10.72 -11.92
N VAL A 218 9.60 11.22 -12.52
CA VAL A 218 8.36 11.55 -11.79
C VAL A 218 7.75 10.31 -11.15
N LEU A 219 7.64 9.20 -11.90
CA LEU A 219 7.03 7.98 -11.41
C LEU A 219 7.87 7.31 -10.31
N SER A 220 9.19 7.33 -10.46
CA SER A 220 10.17 6.92 -9.45
C SER A 220 10.08 7.75 -8.17
N PHE A 221 9.94 9.07 -8.28
CA PHE A 221 9.76 9.95 -7.14
C PHE A 221 8.48 9.61 -6.35
N VAL A 222 7.36 9.41 -7.05
CA VAL A 222 6.09 9.00 -6.42
C VAL A 222 6.27 7.67 -5.68
N LEU A 223 6.90 6.67 -6.28
CA LEU A 223 7.13 5.37 -5.64
C LEU A 223 8.05 5.47 -4.42
N LEU A 224 9.12 6.28 -4.48
CA LEU A 224 9.99 6.54 -3.33
C LEU A 224 9.24 7.25 -2.20
N PHE A 225 8.36 8.21 -2.53
CA PHE A 225 7.49 8.85 -1.55
C PHE A 225 6.56 7.85 -0.87
N LEU A 226 5.98 6.91 -1.62
CA LEU A 226 5.13 5.84 -1.07
C LEU A 226 5.91 4.89 -0.16
N ILE A 227 7.15 4.57 -0.51
CA ILE A 227 8.06 3.79 0.37
C ILE A 227 8.30 4.57 1.68
N GLY A 228 8.55 5.88 1.59
CA GLY A 228 8.69 6.76 2.75
C GLY A 228 7.44 6.80 3.63
N LEU A 229 6.24 6.84 3.02
CA LEU A 229 4.98 6.76 3.74
C LEU A 229 4.82 5.42 4.47
N GLY A 230 5.19 4.31 3.83
CA GLY A 230 5.17 2.99 4.45
C GLY A 230 6.14 2.88 5.63
N PHE A 231 7.34 3.47 5.53
CA PHE A 231 8.28 3.56 6.65
C PHE A 231 7.71 4.40 7.79
N ARG A 232 7.13 5.57 7.49
CA ARG A 232 6.49 6.41 8.49
C ARG A 232 5.39 5.66 9.23
N ASN A 233 4.53 4.94 8.51
CA ASN A 233 3.49 4.14 9.14
C ASN A 233 4.13 3.08 10.05
N ARG A 234 5.03 2.24 9.53
CA ARG A 234 5.64 1.16 10.31
C ARG A 234 6.39 1.62 11.57
N PHE A 235 7.03 2.78 11.55
CA PHE A 235 7.86 3.28 12.66
C PHE A 235 7.16 4.29 13.58
N ARG A 236 5.89 4.63 13.33
CA ARG A 236 5.10 5.43 14.25
C ARG A 236 4.67 4.55 15.43
N LEU A 237 5.60 4.40 16.39
CA LEU A 237 5.36 3.86 17.74
C LEU A 237 4.62 4.89 18.59
#